data_AF-A0A1F7S1B6-F1
#
_entry.id   AF-A0A1F7S1B6-F1
#
_cell.length_a   1.000
_cell.length_b   1.000
_cell.length_c   1.000
_cell.angle_alpha   90.00
_cell.angle_beta   90.00
_cell.angle_gamma   90.00
#
_symmetry.space_group_name_H-M   'P 1'
#
loop_
_entity.id
_entity.type
_entity.pdbx_description
1 polymer ?
#
loop_
_entity_poly.entity_id
_entity_poly.type
_entity_poly.pdbx_seq_one_letter_code
_entity_poly.pdbx_strand_id
1 'polypeptide(L)'
;MPDLATHSLLATILQRVTREKISLILILVGTILPDILSRAPIILSSHLEWMAVPFHSPIPLFVLAYLVSMLFQEQSRKQVFISLLTGMYFHLFLDMLQWHVADHNYFWLYPFSQFQFELGLFDSNTVFTFLPFLIILVLGFELLRKHRSSKF
;
A
#
# COMPACT_ATOMS: atom_id res chain seq x y z
N MET A 1 6.02 -9.09 -6.15
CA MET A 1 7.04 -8.24 -6.80
C MET A 1 7.93 -7.67 -5.70
N PRO A 2 9.19 -7.32 -5.99
CA PRO A 2 10.06 -6.58 -5.06
C PRO A 2 9.40 -5.29 -4.51
N ASP A 3 8.31 -4.82 -5.13
CA ASP A 3 7.41 -3.77 -4.64
C ASP A 3 6.88 -3.98 -3.23
N LEU A 4 6.51 -5.20 -2.82
CA LEU A 4 5.89 -5.42 -1.51
C LEU A 4 6.81 -4.97 -0.35
N ALA A 5 8.11 -5.24 -0.48
CA ALA A 5 9.12 -4.83 0.48
C ALA A 5 9.32 -3.31 0.49
N THR A 6 9.32 -2.68 -0.68
CA THR A 6 9.46 -1.24 -0.85
C THR A 6 8.27 -0.48 -0.26
N HIS A 7 7.05 -0.93 -0.56
CA HIS A 7 5.81 -0.41 0.00
C HIS A 7 5.78 -0.53 1.52
N SER A 8 6.15 -1.70 2.04
CA SER A 8 6.20 -1.96 3.49
C SER A 8 7.25 -1.08 4.18
N LEU A 9 8.44 -0.91 3.59
CA LEU A 9 9.48 -0.04 4.14
C LEU A 9 9.05 1.42 4.15
N LEU A 10 8.44 1.92 3.07
CA LEU A 10 7.95 3.30 3.00
C LEU A 10 6.75 3.54 3.95
N ALA A 11 5.90 2.54 4.17
CA ALA A 11 4.83 2.60 5.17
C ALA A 11 5.35 2.85 6.59
N THR A 12 6.53 2.34 6.93
CA THR A 12 7.15 2.61 8.24
C THR A 12 7.53 4.07 8.43
N ILE A 13 7.87 4.77 7.34
CA ILE A 13 8.12 6.21 7.34
C ILE A 13 6.78 6.96 7.44
N LEU A 14 5.77 6.54 6.68
CA LEU A 14 4.46 7.20 6.62
C LEU A 14 3.78 7.29 7.98
N GLN A 15 3.74 6.19 8.75
CA GLN A 15 3.15 6.16 10.10
C GLN A 15 3.75 7.21 11.05
N ARG A 16 5.00 7.59 10.81
CA ARG A 16 5.75 8.51 11.68
C ARG A 16 5.59 9.97 11.28
N VAL A 17 5.14 10.23 10.06
CA VAL A 17 4.77 11.57 9.58
C VAL A 17 3.31 11.89 9.93
N THR A 18 2.46 10.88 10.05
CA THR A 18 1.06 11.07 10.46
C THR A 18 0.98 11.42 11.95
N ARG A 19 0.27 12.51 12.28
CA ARG A 19 0.02 12.94 13.68
C ARG A 19 -1.05 12.13 14.39
N GLU A 20 -1.84 11.39 13.62
CA GLU A 20 -2.90 10.53 14.12
C GLU A 20 -2.32 9.29 14.82
N LYS A 21 -3.06 8.72 15.78
CA LYS A 21 -2.68 7.44 16.43
C LYS A 21 -2.92 6.28 15.46
N ILE A 22 -2.16 6.21 14.37
CA ILE A 22 -2.31 5.18 13.35
C ILE A 22 -1.46 3.96 13.71
N SER A 23 -2.03 2.76 13.60
CA SER A 23 -1.31 1.52 13.89
C SER A 23 -0.39 1.18 12.72
N LEU A 24 0.93 1.11 12.98
CA LEU A 24 1.92 0.72 11.97
C LEU A 24 1.59 -0.64 11.36
N ILE A 25 1.19 -1.60 12.20
CA ILE A 25 0.87 -2.96 11.76
C ILE A 25 -0.29 -2.92 10.76
N LEU A 26 -1.31 -2.11 11.03
CA LEU A 26 -2.47 -2.00 10.15
C LEU A 26 -2.16 -1.22 8.86
N ILE A 27 -1.26 -0.23 8.89
CA ILE A 27 -0.76 0.41 7.67
C ILE A 27 0.00 -0.63 6.83
N LEU A 28 0.89 -1.41 7.44
CA LEU A 28 1.65 -2.46 6.73
C LEU A 28 0.72 -3.50 6.11
N VAL A 29 -0.29 -3.95 6.86
CA VAL A 29 -1.35 -4.83 6.32
C VAL A 29 -2.04 -4.15 5.15
N GLY A 30 -2.45 -2.88 5.29
CA GLY A 30 -3.08 -2.11 4.22
C GLY A 30 -2.22 -1.98 2.96
N THR A 31 -0.90 -1.84 3.09
CA THR A 31 0.01 -1.77 1.93
C THR A 31 0.21 -3.11 1.20
N ILE A 32 -0.06 -4.22 1.87
CA ILE A 32 0.16 -5.58 1.34
C ILE A 32 -1.16 -6.18 0.83
N LEU A 33 -2.28 -5.76 1.40
CA LEU A 33 -3.59 -6.38 1.14
C LEU A 33 -4.04 -6.32 -0.32
N PRO A 34 -3.89 -5.19 -1.06
CA PRO A 34 -4.24 -5.12 -2.48
C PRO A 34 -3.57 -6.22 -3.31
N ASP A 35 -2.25 -6.37 -3.16
CA ASP A 35 -1.43 -7.38 -3.84
C ASP A 35 -1.82 -8.82 -3.51
N ILE A 36 -2.14 -9.12 -2.25
CA ILE A 36 -2.56 -10.46 -1.86
C ILE A 36 -3.93 -10.78 -2.46
N LEU A 37 -4.87 -9.86 -2.35
CA LEU A 37 -6.25 -10.07 -2.79
C LEU A 37 -6.37 -10.11 -4.31
N SER A 38 -5.51 -9.38 -5.04
CA SER A 38 -5.47 -9.44 -6.49
C SER A 38 -4.85 -10.75 -7.01
N ARG A 39 -3.81 -11.27 -6.35
CA ARG A 39 -3.08 -12.46 -6.80
C ARG A 39 -3.70 -13.78 -6.38
N ALA A 40 -4.28 -13.86 -5.18
CA ALA A 40 -4.82 -15.12 -4.67
C ALA A 40 -5.83 -15.78 -5.65
N PRO A 41 -6.79 -15.03 -6.26
CA PRO A 41 -7.68 -15.60 -7.27
C PRO A 41 -6.94 -16.09 -8.52
N ILE A 42 -5.98 -15.32 -9.03
CA ILE A 42 -5.22 -15.63 -10.24
C ILE A 42 -4.37 -16.91 -10.05
N ILE A 43 -3.75 -17.06 -8.87
CA ILE A 43 -2.98 -18.26 -8.53
C ILE A 43 -3.87 -19.50 -8.48
N LEU A 44 -5.11 -19.36 -8.01
CA LEU A 44 -6.09 -20.46 -7.98
C LEU A 44 -6.59 -20.80 -9.40
N SER A 45 -6.86 -19.78 -10.22
CA SER A 45 -7.26 -19.94 -11.62
C SER A 45 -7.13 -18.63 -12.39
N SER A 46 -6.53 -18.67 -13.58
CA SER A 46 -6.45 -17.51 -14.49
C SER A 46 -7.83 -17.01 -14.94
N HIS A 47 -8.88 -17.83 -14.89
CA HIS A 47 -10.25 -17.38 -15.19
C HIS A 47 -10.83 -16.40 -14.16
N LEU A 48 -10.15 -16.23 -13.02
CA LEU A 48 -10.57 -15.33 -11.94
C LEU A 48 -9.85 -13.97 -11.98
N GLU A 49 -9.13 -13.64 -13.05
CA GLU A 49 -8.44 -12.35 -13.22
C GLU A 49 -9.35 -11.14 -13.04
N TRP A 50 -10.63 -11.24 -13.42
CA TRP A 50 -11.62 -10.17 -13.22
C TRP A 50 -11.83 -9.83 -11.73
N MET A 51 -11.59 -10.78 -10.81
CA MET A 51 -11.66 -10.54 -9.37
C MET A 51 -10.49 -9.70 -8.85
N ALA A 52 -9.39 -9.60 -9.60
CA ALA A 52 -8.22 -8.81 -9.20
C ALA A 52 -8.47 -7.30 -9.35
N VAL A 53 -9.26 -6.92 -10.35
CA VAL A 53 -9.50 -5.53 -10.76
C VAL A 53 -9.96 -4.61 -9.60
N PRO A 54 -10.92 -5.00 -8.75
CA PRO A 54 -11.36 -4.12 -7.66
C PRO A 54 -10.26 -3.83 -6.63
N PHE A 55 -9.31 -4.74 -6.44
CA PHE A 55 -8.31 -4.63 -5.37
C PHE A 55 -7.21 -3.62 -5.66
N HIS A 56 -7.08 -3.14 -6.89
CA HIS A 56 -6.19 -2.04 -7.28
C HIS A 56 -6.96 -0.76 -7.65
N SER A 57 -8.17 -0.61 -7.09
CA SER A 57 -9.05 0.54 -7.31
C SER A 57 -9.37 1.26 -5.99
N PRO A 58 -9.35 2.61 -5.93
CA PRO A 58 -9.58 3.36 -4.69
C PRO A 58 -10.95 3.10 -4.03
N ILE A 59 -12.02 3.06 -4.81
CA ILE A 59 -13.39 2.96 -4.28
C ILE A 59 -13.64 1.59 -3.64
N PRO A 60 -13.36 0.44 -4.30
CA PRO A 60 -13.50 -0.86 -3.64
C PRO A 60 -12.57 -1.01 -2.43
N LEU A 61 -11.34 -0.47 -2.45
CA LEU A 61 -10.44 -0.50 -1.31
C LEU A 61 -10.96 0.31 -0.11
N PHE A 62 -11.61 1.46 -0.35
CA PHE A 62 -12.31 2.20 0.69
C PHE A 62 -13.41 1.36 1.35
N VAL A 63 -14.25 0.72 0.52
CA VAL A 63 -15.33 -0.17 1.00
C VAL A 63 -14.74 -1.34 1.78
N LEU A 64 -13.68 -1.96 1.29
CA LEU A 64 -12.99 -3.06 1.95
C LEU A 64 -12.43 -2.64 3.32
N ALA A 65 -11.72 -1.51 3.40
CA ALA A 65 -11.21 -0.99 4.66
C ALA A 65 -12.35 -0.76 5.67
N TYR A 66 -13.49 -0.24 5.21
CA TYR A 66 -14.67 -0.06 6.05
C TYR A 66 -15.22 -1.40 6.56
N LEU A 67 -15.44 -2.37 5.68
CA LEU A 67 -15.94 -3.71 6.03
C LEU A 67 -15.01 -4.42 7.01
N VAL A 68 -13.70 -4.40 6.76
CA VAL A 68 -12.70 -4.99 7.67
C VAL A 68 -12.73 -4.29 9.03
N SER A 69 -12.88 -2.96 9.07
CA SER A 69 -12.95 -2.24 10.34
C SER A 69 -14.15 -2.65 11.20
N MET A 70 -15.27 -3.08 10.61
CA MET A 70 -16.46 -3.52 11.35
C MET A 70 -16.25 -4.83 12.12
N LEU A 71 -15.24 -5.62 11.76
CA LEU A 71 -14.86 -6.85 12.47
C LEU A 71 -14.19 -6.57 13.83
N PHE A 72 -13.84 -5.30 14.11
CA PHE A 72 -13.19 -4.87 15.34
C PHE A 72 -14.18 -4.23 16.31
N GLN A 73 -13.76 -4.13 17.57
CA GLN A 73 -14.51 -3.45 18.63
C GLN A 73 -14.80 -1.99 18.26
N GLU A 74 -15.96 -1.48 18.63
CA GLU A 74 -16.45 -0.14 18.27
C GLU A 74 -15.41 0.97 18.53
N GLN A 75 -14.73 0.90 19.67
CA GLN A 75 -13.71 1.85 20.11
C GLN A 75 -12.49 1.92 19.17
N SER A 76 -12.18 0.84 18.46
CA SER A 76 -11.00 0.76 17.57
C SER A 76 -11.34 0.84 16.08
N ARG A 77 -12.61 0.75 15.67
CA ARG A 77 -13.02 0.73 14.25
C ARG A 77 -12.48 1.91 13.46
N LYS A 78 -12.61 3.13 13.98
CA LYS A 78 -12.10 4.34 13.32
C LYS A 78 -10.59 4.27 13.10
N GLN A 79 -9.85 3.82 14.11
CA GLN A 79 -8.40 3.68 14.01
C GLN A 79 -8.02 2.62 12.98
N VAL A 80 -8.70 1.47 12.99
CA VAL A 80 -8.48 0.38 12.03
C VAL A 80 -8.76 0.84 10.61
N PHE A 81 -9.91 1.47 10.38
CA PHE A 81 -10.32 2.00 9.09
C PHE A 81 -9.28 2.97 8.53
N ILE A 82 -8.91 3.99 9.30
CA ILE A 82 -7.93 5.01 8.86
C ILE A 82 -6.56 4.36 8.60
N SER A 83 -6.13 3.43 9.45
CA SER A 83 -4.82 2.76 9.29
C SER A 83 -4.76 1.91 8.03
N LEU A 84 -5.78 1.09 7.79
CA LEU A 84 -5.87 0.25 6.60
C LEU A 84 -5.99 1.09 5.33
N LEU A 85 -6.89 2.08 5.34
CA LEU A 85 -7.11 2.96 4.19
C LEU A 85 -5.82 3.71 3.82
N THR A 86 -5.09 4.18 4.84
CA THR A 86 -3.80 4.85 4.65
C THR A 86 -2.79 3.93 3.98
N GLY A 87 -2.67 2.67 4.45
CA GLY A 87 -1.80 1.69 3.81
C GLY A 87 -2.20 1.38 2.36
N MET A 88 -3.49 1.13 2.12
CA MET A 88 -4.01 0.80 0.79
C MET A 88 -3.84 1.95 -0.21
N TYR A 89 -4.14 3.18 0.20
CA TYR A 89 -4.00 4.34 -0.69
C TYR A 89 -2.54 4.68 -0.92
N PHE A 90 -1.68 4.45 0.08
CA PHE A 90 -0.25 4.60 -0.10
C PHE A 90 0.32 3.56 -1.08
N HIS A 91 -0.22 2.34 -1.07
CA HIS A 91 0.08 1.34 -2.10
C HIS A 91 -0.31 1.83 -3.50
N LEU A 92 -1.58 2.22 -3.70
CA LEU A 92 -2.01 2.77 -5.00
C LEU A 92 -1.21 3.98 -5.44
N PHE A 93 -0.85 4.86 -4.50
CA PHE A 93 -0.04 6.04 -4.80
C PHE A 93 1.35 5.65 -5.31
N LEU A 94 2.00 4.66 -4.70
CA LEU A 94 3.31 4.20 -5.11
C LEU A 94 3.23 3.43 -6.45
N ASP A 95 2.20 2.61 -6.66
CA ASP A 95 1.94 1.97 -7.95
C ASP A 95 1.69 3.01 -9.06
N MET A 96 1.00 4.10 -8.77
CA MET A 96 0.79 5.20 -9.73
C MET A 96 2.11 5.81 -10.22
N LEU A 97 3.14 5.83 -9.38
CA LEU A 97 4.44 6.37 -9.76
C LEU A 97 5.22 5.40 -10.66
N GLN A 98 4.81 4.13 -10.72
CA GLN A 98 5.41 3.13 -11.57
C GLN A 98 4.83 3.20 -12.98
N TRP A 99 5.59 2.72 -13.95
CA TRP A 99 5.09 2.38 -15.27
C TRP A 99 5.12 0.86 -15.41
N HIS A 100 4.02 0.28 -15.88
CA HIS A 100 3.88 -1.15 -16.08
C HIS A 100 3.87 -1.49 -17.59
N VAL A 101 4.77 -2.38 -18.01
CA VAL A 101 4.93 -2.76 -19.44
C VAL A 101 3.81 -3.71 -19.93
N ALA A 102 3.03 -4.32 -19.04
CA ALA A 102 1.93 -5.22 -19.41
C ALA A 102 0.81 -5.27 -18.34
N ASP A 103 -0.44 -5.17 -18.81
CA ASP A 103 -1.68 -5.76 -18.26
C ASP A 103 -2.18 -5.43 -16.84
N HIS A 104 -1.68 -4.39 -16.17
CA HIS A 104 -2.24 -4.01 -14.86
C HIS A 104 -3.33 -2.95 -15.01
N ASN A 105 -4.57 -3.39 -14.86
CA ASN A 105 -5.78 -2.60 -14.97
C ASN A 105 -5.99 -1.71 -13.73
N TYR A 106 -5.17 -0.67 -13.54
CA TYR A 106 -5.36 0.32 -12.48
C TYR A 106 -6.50 1.28 -12.84
N PHE A 107 -7.73 0.87 -12.56
CA PHE A 107 -8.92 1.67 -12.82
C PHE A 107 -9.26 2.55 -11.61
N TRP A 108 -8.76 3.79 -11.63
CA TRP A 108 -8.92 4.75 -10.52
C TRP A 108 -10.38 5.04 -10.14
N LEU A 109 -11.29 4.91 -11.10
CA LEU A 109 -12.70 5.22 -10.95
C LEU A 109 -13.61 3.99 -11.03
N TYR A 110 -13.06 2.77 -10.96
CA TYR A 110 -13.88 1.56 -10.93
C TYR A 110 -14.82 1.55 -9.71
N PRO A 111 -16.10 1.15 -9.86
CA PRO A 111 -16.74 0.56 -11.05
C PRO A 111 -17.40 1.57 -12.00
N PHE A 112 -17.27 2.88 -11.76
CA PHE A 112 -17.96 3.91 -12.56
C PHE A 112 -17.25 4.23 -13.88
N SER A 113 -15.94 4.03 -13.94
CA SER A 113 -15.13 4.26 -15.14
C SER A 113 -13.90 3.35 -15.16
N GLN A 114 -13.48 2.99 -16.37
CA GLN A 114 -12.25 2.25 -16.65
C GLN A 114 -11.07 3.18 -16.96
N PHE A 115 -11.12 4.41 -16.45
CA PHE A 115 -10.03 5.37 -16.58
C PHE A 115 -8.76 4.83 -15.91
N GLN A 116 -7.72 4.67 -16.72
CA GLN A 116 -6.38 4.26 -16.29
C GLN A 116 -5.47 5.49 -16.24
N PHE A 117 -4.64 5.56 -15.21
CA PHE A 117 -3.66 6.63 -15.05
C PHE A 117 -2.42 6.11 -14.32
N GLU A 118 -1.26 6.38 -14.91
CA GLU A 118 0.05 6.09 -14.34
C GLU A 118 0.97 7.28 -14.68
N LEU A 119 1.82 7.68 -13.74
CA LEU A 119 2.84 8.72 -13.97
C LEU A 119 4.10 8.17 -14.63
N GLY A 120 4.42 6.89 -14.40
CA GLY A 120 5.52 6.21 -15.07
C GLY A 120 6.91 6.76 -14.76
N LEU A 121 7.17 7.16 -13.51
CA LEU A 121 8.46 7.73 -13.09
C LEU A 121 9.58 6.69 -13.02
N PHE A 122 9.25 5.42 -12.75
CA PHE A 122 10.23 4.33 -12.68
C PHE A 122 9.61 2.99 -13.09
N ASP A 123 10.43 2.08 -13.61
CA ASP A 123 9.98 0.74 -14.02
C ASP A 123 9.81 -0.18 -12.80
N SER A 124 8.73 -0.96 -12.78
CA SER A 124 8.45 -2.01 -11.79
C SER A 124 9.60 -3.01 -11.57
N ASN A 125 10.51 -3.20 -12.54
CA ASN A 125 11.70 -4.07 -12.34
C ASN A 125 12.89 -3.37 -11.68
N THR A 126 12.91 -2.03 -11.63
CA THR A 126 14.02 -1.25 -11.04
C THR A 126 14.08 -1.35 -9.52
N VAL A 127 13.10 -1.99 -8.90
CA VAL A 127 13.00 -2.12 -7.45
C VAL A 127 14.20 -2.83 -6.84
N PHE A 128 14.78 -3.83 -7.52
CA PHE A 128 16.00 -4.49 -7.04
C PHE A 128 17.20 -3.54 -6.96
N THR A 129 17.21 -2.50 -7.80
CA THR A 129 18.23 -1.44 -7.78
C THR A 129 17.99 -0.45 -6.64
N PHE A 130 16.73 -0.12 -6.34
CA PHE A 130 16.38 0.89 -5.33
C PHE A 130 16.24 0.35 -3.90
N LEU A 131 15.95 -0.94 -3.73
CA LEU A 131 15.73 -1.57 -2.43
C LEU A 131 16.89 -1.35 -1.42
N PRO A 132 18.18 -1.48 -1.81
CA PRO A 132 19.29 -1.22 -0.89
C PRO A 132 19.33 0.24 -0.40
N PHE A 133 19.08 1.20 -1.29
CA PHE A 133 19.04 2.62 -0.94
C PHE A 133 17.88 2.92 0.03
N LEU A 134 16.75 2.26 -0.18
CA LEU A 134 15.57 2.41 0.65
C LEU A 134 15.78 1.85 2.05
N ILE A 135 16.46 0.70 2.17
CA ILE A 135 16.92 0.14 3.45
C ILE A 135 17.87 1.13 4.15
N ILE A 136 18.86 1.67 3.43
CA ILE A 136 19.81 2.65 3.98
C ILE A 136 19.06 3.90 4.47
N LEU A 137 18.07 4.38 3.72
CA LEU A 137 17.27 5.55 4.09
C LEU A 137 16.45 5.30 5.37
N VAL A 138 15.79 4.14 5.46
CA VAL A 138 15.05 3.75 6.67
C VAL A 138 15.99 3.63 7.87
N LEU A 139 17.13 2.94 7.72
CA LEU A 139 18.12 2.79 8.78
C LEU A 139 18.73 4.14 9.21
N GLY A 140 19.07 5.01 8.25
CA GLY A 140 19.60 6.35 8.53
C GLY A 140 18.60 7.21 9.28
N PHE A 141 17.32 7.16 8.89
CA PHE A 141 16.25 7.84 9.60
C PHE A 141 16.10 7.34 11.05
N GLU A 142 16.18 6.03 11.28
CA GLU A 142 16.15 5.44 12.62
C GLU A 142 17.33 5.88 13.48
N LEU A 143 18.54 5.89 12.93
CA LEU A 143 19.75 6.28 13.64
C LEU A 143 19.71 7.76 14.04
N LEU A 144 19.33 8.65 13.13
CA LEU A 144 19.19 10.08 13.40
C LEU A 144 18.13 10.35 14.48
N ARG A 145 17.05 9.58 14.48
CA ARG A 145 16.00 9.68 15.49
C ARG A 145 16.46 9.21 16.86
N LYS A 146 17.09 8.03 16.95
CA LYS A 146 17.63 7.51 18.22
C LYS A 146 18.64 8.50 18.82
N HIS A 147 19.46 9.12 17.97
CA HIS A 147 20.39 10.15 18.40
C HIS A 147 19.68 11.42 18.93
N ARG A 148 18.61 11.89 18.28
CA ARG A 148 17.79 13.03 18.74
C ARG A 148 17.03 12.74 20.04
N SER A 149 16.54 11.51 20.23
CA SER A 149 15.84 11.10 21.45
C SER A 149 16.78 10.85 22.64
N SER A 150 18.08 10.65 22.41
CA SER A 150 19.08 10.50 23.48
C SER A 150 19.66 11.82 24.00
N LYS A 151 19.35 12.94 23.31
CA LYS A 151 19.80 14.29 23.66
C LYS A 151 18.79 15.09 24.50
N PHE A 152 17.69 14.45 24.89
CA PHE A 152 16.67 14.94 25.83
C PHE A 152 16.49 13.91 26.93
#